data_AF-A0A1V9YSP6-F1
#
_entry.id   AF-A0A1V9YSP6-F1
#
_cell.length_a   1.000
_cell.length_b   1.000
_cell.length_c   1.000
_cell.angle_alpha   90.00
_cell.angle_beta   90.00
_cell.angle_gamma   90.00
#
_symmetry.space_group_name_H-M   'P 1'
#
loop_
_entity.id
_entity.type
_entity.pdbx_description
1 polymer ?
#
loop_
_entity_poly.entity_id
_entity_poly.type
_entity_poly.pdbx_seq_one_letter_code
_entity_poly.pdbx_strand_id
1 'polypeptide(L)'
;RLREAVEYLNAFPNERLPPFVQRIVQTRWKEDVFTREEEKKLSEIGGIDENQVKMMVELVRNMFMSAGKHRLSTEAFAQALEREEMSSLCCSALVQVWMQEKDKIEERLIEESVHEMPTLMESSWRLHVTMADNVAKGHATPVALFQMKEKDGKQWHFEMDHGELHSFLEKMDAIQAQLDQLAP
;
A
#
# COMPACT_ATOMS: atom_id res chain seq x y z
N ARG A 1 0.80 -4.04 21.82
CA ARG A 1 0.59 -2.93 20.86
C ARG A 1 -0.65 -3.13 20.01
N LEU A 2 -0.65 -3.97 18.96
CA LEU A 2 -1.84 -4.18 18.12
C LEU A 2 -3.04 -4.73 18.90
N ARG A 3 -2.83 -5.79 19.71
CA ARG A 3 -3.90 -6.39 20.55
C ARG A 3 -4.47 -5.43 21.59
N GLU A 4 -3.60 -4.66 22.25
CA GLU A 4 -4.01 -3.62 23.22
C GLU A 4 -4.84 -2.52 22.53
N ALA A 5 -4.47 -2.10 21.31
CA ALA A 5 -5.24 -1.14 20.54
C ALA A 5 -6.63 -1.66 20.15
N VAL A 6 -6.76 -2.96 19.86
CA VAL A 6 -8.06 -3.62 19.65
C VAL A 6 -8.90 -3.60 20.92
N GLU A 7 -8.30 -3.87 22.09
CA GLU A 7 -9.00 -3.80 23.38
C GLU A 7 -9.51 -2.39 23.68
N TYR A 8 -8.70 -1.35 23.45
CA TYR A 8 -9.14 0.05 23.62
C TYR A 8 -10.25 0.43 22.65
N LEU A 9 -10.16 -0.02 21.38
CA LEU A 9 -11.18 0.24 20.38
C LEU A 9 -12.50 -0.48 20.70
N ASN A 10 -12.44 -1.70 21.23
CA ASN A 10 -13.61 -2.44 21.70
C ASN A 10 -14.27 -1.81 22.94
N ALA A 11 -13.48 -1.20 23.83
CA ALA A 11 -13.97 -0.52 25.03
C ALA A 11 -14.49 0.90 24.73
N PHE A 12 -14.22 1.45 23.55
CA PHE A 12 -14.59 2.81 23.20
C PHE A 12 -16.12 2.98 22.99
N PRO A 13 -16.72 4.12 23.35
CA PRO A 13 -18.17 4.30 23.25
C PRO A 13 -18.71 4.11 21.82
N ASN A 14 -19.62 3.14 21.66
CA ASN A 14 -20.17 2.75 20.34
C ASN A 14 -20.81 3.91 19.57
N GLU A 15 -21.49 4.84 20.26
CA GLU A 15 -22.13 6.00 19.64
C GLU A 15 -21.12 6.99 19.02
N ARG A 16 -19.89 6.98 19.53
CA ARG A 16 -18.79 7.85 19.07
C ARG A 16 -17.85 7.15 18.10
N LEU A 17 -17.98 5.84 17.93
CA LEU A 17 -17.08 5.03 17.13
C LEU A 17 -17.22 5.29 15.61
N PRO A 18 -18.44 5.33 15.01
CA PRO A 18 -18.58 5.70 13.60
C PRO A 18 -18.02 7.08 13.24
N PRO A 19 -18.34 8.19 13.95
CA PRO A 19 -17.77 9.50 13.60
C PRO A 19 -16.26 9.59 13.86
N PHE A 20 -15.75 8.88 14.88
CA PHE A 20 -14.31 8.76 15.12
C PHE A 20 -13.58 8.08 13.95
N VAL A 21 -14.06 6.91 13.53
CA VAL A 21 -13.48 6.15 12.41
C VAL A 21 -13.62 6.93 11.10
N GLN A 22 -14.78 7.54 10.85
CA GLN A 22 -14.98 8.35 9.65
C GLN A 22 -13.99 9.51 9.56
N ARG A 23 -13.74 10.22 10.67
CA ARG A 23 -12.74 11.29 10.71
C ARG A 23 -11.33 10.79 10.38
N ILE A 24 -10.92 9.65 10.95
CA ILE A 24 -9.61 9.05 10.69
C ILE A 24 -9.44 8.70 9.21
N VAL A 25 -10.47 8.09 8.63
CA VAL A 25 -10.48 7.64 7.24
C VAL A 25 -10.54 8.81 6.26
N GLN A 26 -11.12 9.94 6.65
CA GLN A 26 -11.20 11.14 5.81
C GLN A 26 -9.94 12.01 5.86
N THR A 27 -9.14 11.92 6.92
CA THR A 27 -7.83 12.61 6.97
C THR A 27 -6.80 11.91 6.09
N ARG A 28 -5.86 12.68 5.52
CA ARG A 28 -4.73 12.11 4.77
C ARG A 28 -3.87 11.23 5.66
N TRP A 29 -3.28 10.18 5.09
CA TRP A 29 -2.61 9.14 5.90
C TRP A 29 -1.34 9.64 6.62
N LYS A 30 -0.74 10.74 6.16
CA LYS A 30 0.47 11.37 6.76
C LYS A 30 0.16 12.59 7.63
N GLU A 31 -1.09 12.99 7.75
CA GLU A 31 -1.51 14.13 8.57
C GLU A 31 -1.99 13.67 9.94
N ASP A 32 -1.82 14.54 10.94
CA ASP A 32 -2.39 14.35 12.26
C ASP A 32 -3.92 14.46 12.18
N VAL A 33 -4.62 13.44 12.67
CA VAL A 33 -6.10 13.37 12.59
C VAL A 33 -6.78 14.33 13.56
N PHE A 34 -6.19 14.46 14.75
CA PHE A 34 -6.75 15.17 15.88
C PHE A 34 -5.73 16.18 16.41
N THR A 35 -6.23 17.34 16.81
CA THR A 35 -5.45 18.30 17.59
C THR A 35 -5.19 17.79 18.99
N ARG A 36 -4.18 18.32 19.68
CA ARG A 36 -3.86 17.95 21.07
C ARG A 36 -5.06 18.11 22.03
N GLU A 37 -5.90 19.12 21.80
CA GLU A 37 -7.11 19.36 22.60
C GLU A 37 -8.18 18.30 22.35
N GLU A 38 -8.30 17.80 21.12
CA GLU A 38 -9.21 16.72 20.76
C GLU A 38 -8.70 15.37 21.27
N GLU A 39 -7.40 15.10 21.18
CA GLU A 39 -6.78 13.90 21.76
C GLU A 39 -7.09 13.80 23.25
N LYS A 40 -6.97 14.92 23.99
CA LYS A 40 -7.31 14.99 25.41
C LYS A 40 -8.79 14.72 25.69
N LYS A 41 -9.70 15.22 24.84
CA LYS A 41 -11.15 14.93 24.99
C LYS A 41 -11.45 13.46 24.69
N LEU A 42 -10.80 12.88 23.68
CA LEU A 42 -10.96 11.48 23.32
C LEU A 42 -10.39 10.56 24.41
N SER A 43 -9.28 10.95 25.03
CA SER A 43 -8.67 10.23 26.15
C SER A 43 -9.60 10.23 27.37
N GLU A 44 -10.23 11.38 27.68
CA GLU A 44 -11.24 11.50 28.74
C GLU A 44 -12.50 10.67 28.45
N ILE A 45 -13.01 10.67 27.21
CA ILE A 45 -14.20 9.90 26.80
C ILE A 45 -13.94 8.39 26.85
N GLY A 46 -12.76 7.96 26.40
CA GLY A 46 -12.38 6.55 26.36
C GLY A 46 -11.83 6.01 27.69
N GLY A 47 -11.55 6.87 28.66
CA GLY A 47 -10.86 6.48 29.90
C GLY A 47 -9.44 5.96 29.65
N ILE A 48 -8.80 6.44 28.59
CA ILE A 48 -7.48 5.99 28.10
C ILE A 48 -6.50 7.17 28.09
N ASP A 49 -5.21 6.90 27.89
CA ASP A 49 -4.18 7.93 27.75
C ASP A 49 -4.06 8.46 26.30
N GLU A 50 -3.40 9.61 26.11
CA GLU A 50 -3.19 10.22 24.78
C GLU A 50 -2.40 9.31 23.83
N ASN A 51 -1.48 8.48 24.33
CA ASN A 51 -0.72 7.54 23.50
C ASN A 51 -1.59 6.36 23.04
N GLN A 52 -2.54 5.93 23.87
CA GLN A 52 -3.52 4.89 23.57
C GLN A 52 -4.50 5.37 22.50
N VAL A 53 -4.92 6.64 22.55
CA VAL A 53 -5.69 7.27 21.45
C VAL A 53 -4.90 7.21 20.15
N LYS A 54 -3.60 7.56 20.15
CA LYS A 54 -2.75 7.47 18.96
C LYS A 54 -2.63 6.05 18.43
N MET A 55 -2.45 5.07 19.31
CA MET A 55 -2.42 3.65 18.93
C MET A 55 -3.72 3.19 18.27
N MET A 56 -4.88 3.64 18.75
CA MET A 56 -6.17 3.35 18.12
C MET A 56 -6.28 3.99 16.74
N VAL A 57 -5.85 5.25 16.60
CA VAL A 57 -5.84 5.96 15.30
C VAL A 57 -4.96 5.23 14.29
N GLU A 58 -3.76 4.83 14.68
CA GLU A 58 -2.83 4.06 13.84
C GLU A 58 -3.42 2.71 13.43
N LEU A 59 -4.05 1.99 14.37
CA LEU A 59 -4.70 0.70 14.09
C LEU A 59 -5.80 0.85 13.02
N VAL A 60 -6.74 1.77 13.24
CA VAL A 60 -7.84 2.03 12.30
C VAL A 60 -7.29 2.46 10.94
N ARG A 61 -6.32 3.38 10.92
CA ARG A 61 -5.66 3.83 9.69
C ARG A 61 -5.04 2.66 8.92
N ASN A 62 -4.28 1.80 9.59
CA ASN A 62 -3.62 0.65 8.97
C ASN A 62 -4.63 -0.37 8.41
N MET A 63 -5.72 -0.63 9.14
CA MET A 63 -6.77 -1.54 8.69
C MET A 63 -7.44 -1.04 7.41
N PHE A 64 -7.87 0.23 7.37
CA PHE A 64 -8.52 0.81 6.20
C PHE A 64 -7.56 0.98 5.01
N MET A 65 -6.31 1.36 5.25
CA MET A 65 -5.29 1.38 4.20
C MET A 65 -5.04 -0.02 3.62
N SER A 66 -4.91 -1.05 4.47
CA SER A 66 -4.72 -2.42 4.01
C SER A 66 -5.93 -2.91 3.22
N ALA A 67 -7.15 -2.62 3.70
CA ALA A 67 -8.38 -2.98 3.01
C ALA A 67 -8.50 -2.32 1.64
N GLY A 68 -8.19 -1.03 1.54
CA GLY A 68 -8.15 -0.29 0.27
C GLY A 68 -7.08 -0.79 -0.69
N LYS A 69 -5.86 -1.05 -0.20
CA LYS A 69 -4.76 -1.59 -1.02
C LYS A 69 -5.10 -2.94 -1.66
N HIS A 70 -5.81 -3.80 -0.93
CA HIS A 70 -6.24 -5.12 -1.42
C HIS A 70 -7.65 -5.11 -2.01
N ARG A 71 -8.29 -3.93 -2.15
CA ARG A 71 -9.65 -3.73 -2.69
C ARG A 71 -10.68 -4.70 -2.09
N LEU A 72 -10.63 -4.90 -0.78
CA LEU A 72 -11.48 -5.89 -0.12
C LEU A 72 -12.97 -5.60 -0.34
N SER A 73 -13.79 -6.65 -0.47
CA SER A 73 -15.25 -6.51 -0.40
C SER A 73 -15.67 -6.17 1.03
N THR A 74 -16.89 -5.69 1.22
CA THR A 74 -17.45 -5.40 2.55
C THR A 74 -17.47 -6.66 3.43
N GLU A 75 -17.79 -7.82 2.84
CA GLU A 75 -17.79 -9.12 3.52
C GLU A 75 -16.37 -9.58 3.87
N ALA A 76 -15.41 -9.41 2.96
CA ALA A 76 -14.02 -9.76 3.21
C ALA A 76 -13.40 -8.87 4.29
N PHE A 77 -13.76 -7.59 4.33
CA PHE A 77 -13.36 -6.67 5.38
C PHE A 77 -13.96 -7.06 6.74
N ALA A 78 -15.25 -7.41 6.79
CA ALA A 78 -15.88 -7.90 8.02
C ALA A 78 -15.17 -9.15 8.58
N GLN A 79 -14.87 -10.13 7.72
CA GLN A 79 -14.13 -11.33 8.10
C GLN A 79 -12.71 -11.02 8.61
N ALA A 80 -12.04 -10.00 8.03
CA ALA A 80 -10.74 -9.57 8.49
C ALA A 80 -10.80 -8.99 9.91
N LEU A 81 -11.82 -8.18 10.22
CA LEU A 81 -12.02 -7.62 11.56
C LEU A 81 -12.34 -8.70 12.61
N GLU A 82 -13.16 -9.69 12.25
CA GLU A 82 -13.48 -10.82 13.14
C GLU A 82 -12.24 -11.64 13.49
N ARG A 83 -11.30 -11.82 12.55
CA ARG A 83 -10.03 -12.52 12.80
C ARG A 83 -9.12 -11.77 13.77
N GLU A 84 -9.23 -10.45 13.83
CA GLU A 84 -8.47 -9.60 14.74
C GLU A 84 -9.11 -9.49 16.14
N GLU A 85 -10.05 -10.38 16.49
CA GLU A 85 -10.76 -10.42 17.77
C GLU A 85 -11.55 -9.12 18.08
N MET A 86 -11.99 -8.39 17.06
CA MET A 86 -12.88 -7.24 17.26
C MET A 86 -14.27 -7.67 17.73
N SER A 87 -14.85 -6.88 18.62
CA SER A 87 -16.23 -7.06 19.06
C SER A 87 -17.21 -6.84 17.90
N SER A 88 -18.36 -7.51 17.95
CA SER A 88 -19.39 -7.39 16.90
C SER A 88 -19.88 -5.96 16.69
N LEU A 89 -19.95 -5.16 17.76
CA LEU A 89 -20.34 -3.75 17.71
C LEU A 89 -19.29 -2.91 16.98
N CYS A 90 -18.01 -3.13 17.31
CA CYS A 90 -16.90 -2.46 16.63
C CYS A 90 -16.84 -2.85 15.15
N CYS A 91 -16.93 -4.15 14.84
CA CYS A 91 -17.01 -4.66 13.47
C CYS A 91 -18.12 -3.98 12.69
N SER A 92 -19.34 -3.91 13.23
CA SER A 92 -20.48 -3.28 12.56
C SER A 92 -20.21 -1.81 12.23
N ALA A 93 -19.63 -1.05 13.16
CA ALA A 93 -19.33 0.37 12.94
C ALA A 93 -18.24 0.58 11.89
N LEU A 94 -17.17 -0.22 11.90
CA LEU A 94 -16.09 -0.13 10.92
C LEU A 94 -16.57 -0.57 9.53
N VAL A 95 -17.34 -1.64 9.45
CA VAL A 95 -17.93 -2.13 8.18
C VAL A 95 -18.88 -1.10 7.59
N GLN A 96 -19.68 -0.42 8.42
CA GLN A 96 -20.55 0.66 7.96
C GLN A 96 -19.74 1.82 7.34
N VAL A 97 -18.65 2.25 7.99
CA VAL A 97 -17.78 3.31 7.42
C VAL A 97 -17.10 2.83 6.14
N TRP A 98 -16.63 1.58 6.11
CA TRP A 98 -16.03 1.00 4.91
C TRP A 98 -17.00 1.00 3.72
N MET A 99 -18.25 0.57 3.94
CA MET A 99 -19.28 0.59 2.90
C MET A 99 -19.53 1.99 2.32
N GLN A 100 -19.35 3.05 3.12
CA GLN A 100 -19.61 4.43 2.72
C GLN A 100 -18.40 5.13 2.09
N GLU A 101 -17.19 4.81 2.54
CA GLU A 101 -15.98 5.55 2.17
C GLU A 101 -15.02 4.73 1.28
N LYS A 102 -15.32 3.45 0.99
CA LYS A 102 -14.48 2.54 0.19
C LYS A 102 -13.97 3.18 -1.10
N ASP A 103 -14.86 3.71 -1.93
CA ASP A 103 -14.48 4.24 -3.25
C ASP A 103 -13.51 5.43 -3.11
N LYS A 104 -13.77 6.34 -2.17
CA LYS A 104 -12.90 7.49 -1.91
C LYS A 104 -11.56 7.09 -1.29
N ILE A 105 -11.52 6.03 -0.50
CA ILE A 105 -10.27 5.48 0.04
C ILE A 105 -9.43 4.92 -1.10
N GLU A 106 -10.03 4.16 -2.02
CA GLU A 106 -9.34 3.64 -3.20
C GLU A 106 -8.82 4.78 -4.07
N GLU A 107 -9.65 5.78 -4.37
CA GLU A 107 -9.24 6.97 -5.13
C GLU A 107 -8.07 7.70 -4.46
N ARG A 108 -8.15 7.95 -3.14
CA ARG A 108 -7.07 8.64 -2.41
C ARG A 108 -5.78 7.81 -2.37
N LEU A 109 -5.88 6.49 -2.20
CA LEU A 109 -4.70 5.61 -2.26
C LEU A 109 -4.07 5.64 -3.65
N ILE A 110 -4.87 5.69 -4.71
CA ILE A 110 -4.36 5.87 -6.08
C ILE A 110 -3.68 7.23 -6.20
N GLU A 111 -4.32 8.33 -5.81
CA GLU A 111 -3.74 9.67 -5.85
C GLU A 111 -2.41 9.74 -5.08
N GLU A 112 -2.36 9.27 -3.84
CA GLU A 112 -1.14 9.27 -3.03
C GLU A 112 -0.06 8.32 -3.60
N SER A 113 -0.44 7.16 -4.15
CA SER A 113 0.51 6.22 -4.76
C SER A 113 1.11 6.72 -6.08
N VAL A 114 0.32 7.42 -6.90
CA VAL A 114 0.78 8.01 -8.18
C VAL A 114 1.81 9.11 -7.95
N HIS A 115 1.78 9.77 -6.79
CA HIS A 115 2.78 10.78 -6.41
C HIS A 115 4.04 10.18 -5.76
N GLU A 116 4.01 8.91 -5.34
CA GLU A 116 5.09 8.29 -4.55
C GLU A 116 5.79 7.12 -5.24
N MET A 117 5.23 6.57 -6.33
CA MET A 117 5.91 5.54 -7.10
C MET A 117 6.84 6.15 -8.16
N PRO A 118 8.11 5.71 -8.24
CA PRO A 118 9.04 6.15 -9.27
C PRO A 118 8.46 5.78 -10.64
N THR A 119 8.01 6.80 -11.37
CA THR A 119 7.44 6.61 -12.69
C THR A 119 8.57 6.62 -13.70
N LEU A 120 8.76 5.49 -14.40
CA LEU A 120 9.69 5.41 -15.52
C LEU A 120 9.17 6.28 -16.67
N MET A 121 9.95 7.29 -17.07
CA MET A 121 9.60 8.20 -18.18
C MET A 121 10.22 7.75 -19.50
N GLU A 122 11.48 7.30 -19.44
CA GLU A 122 12.23 6.91 -20.63
C GLU A 122 12.91 5.56 -20.40
N SER A 123 12.87 4.71 -21.42
CA SER A 123 13.63 3.46 -21.47
C SER A 123 14.33 3.39 -22.81
N SER A 124 15.63 3.14 -22.80
CA SER A 124 16.42 2.88 -24.00
C SER A 124 17.33 1.67 -23.76
N TRP A 125 17.62 0.92 -24.82
CA TRP A 125 18.47 -0.25 -24.71
C TRP A 125 19.39 -0.37 -25.94
N ARG A 126 20.55 -1.01 -25.75
CA ARG A 126 21.52 -1.30 -26.80
C ARG A 126 22.10 -2.70 -26.61
N LEU A 127 22.24 -3.46 -27.71
CA LEU A 127 22.95 -4.73 -27.71
C LEU A 127 24.42 -4.49 -28.02
N HIS A 128 25.30 -4.89 -27.12
CA HIS A 128 26.74 -4.88 -27.34
C HIS A 128 27.20 -6.30 -27.63
N VAL A 129 27.98 -6.51 -28.69
CA VAL A 129 28.54 -7.80 -29.04
C VAL A 129 30.05 -7.67 -29.08
N THR A 130 30.73 -8.23 -28.07
CA THR A 130 32.19 -8.24 -28.03
C THR A 130 32.69 -9.54 -28.65
N MET A 131 33.47 -9.43 -29.72
CA MET A 131 34.21 -10.57 -30.27
C MET A 131 35.50 -10.77 -29.48
N ALA A 132 35.74 -11.99 -29.00
CA ALA A 132 36.99 -12.31 -28.32
C ALA A 132 38.15 -12.40 -29.33
N ASP A 133 39.25 -11.70 -29.07
CA ASP A 133 40.44 -11.59 -29.95
C ASP A 133 41.27 -12.87 -30.11
N ASN A 134 40.80 -14.03 -29.64
CA ASN A 134 41.61 -15.27 -29.68
C ASN A 134 41.09 -16.28 -30.71
N VAL A 135 41.91 -16.50 -31.73
CA VAL A 135 41.68 -17.25 -32.99
C VAL A 135 41.28 -18.72 -32.80
N ALA A 136 41.27 -19.27 -31.58
CA ALA A 136 40.99 -20.68 -31.34
C ALA A 136 39.52 -21.03 -31.08
N LYS A 137 38.68 -20.11 -30.58
CA LYS A 137 37.25 -20.37 -30.28
C LYS A 137 36.44 -19.08 -30.32
N GLY A 138 36.17 -18.57 -31.51
CA GLY A 138 35.40 -17.34 -31.74
C GLY A 138 33.94 -17.44 -31.25
N HIS A 139 33.72 -17.19 -29.97
CA HIS A 139 32.38 -17.02 -29.42
C HIS A 139 32.19 -15.53 -29.11
N ALA A 140 31.29 -14.90 -29.87
CA ALA A 140 30.82 -13.56 -29.55
C ALA A 140 29.92 -13.65 -28.31
N THR A 141 30.17 -12.81 -27.31
CA THR A 141 29.29 -12.74 -26.12
C THR A 141 28.39 -11.51 -26.25
N PRO A 142 27.09 -11.69 -26.53
CA PRO A 142 26.14 -10.59 -26.56
C PRO A 142 25.76 -10.15 -25.14
N VAL A 143 25.72 -8.85 -24.90
CA VAL A 143 25.29 -8.23 -23.64
C VAL A 143 24.33 -7.10 -23.95
N ALA A 144 23.15 -7.10 -23.32
CA ALA A 144 22.17 -6.02 -23.44
C ALA A 144 22.41 -4.96 -22.37
N LEU A 145 22.49 -3.70 -22.78
CA LEU A 145 22.65 -2.53 -21.91
C LEU A 145 21.35 -1.75 -21.88
N PHE A 146 20.68 -1.68 -20.74
CA PHE A 146 19.46 -0.90 -20.52
C PHE A 146 19.78 0.40 -19.80
N GLN A 147 19.10 1.48 -20.21
CA GLN A 147 19.11 2.77 -19.54
C GLN A 147 17.68 3.20 -19.30
N MET A 148 17.34 3.38 -18.03
CA MET A 148 16.00 3.70 -17.55
C MET A 148 16.06 5.02 -16.78
N LYS A 149 15.14 5.93 -17.08
CA LYS A 149 15.10 7.25 -16.44
C LYS A 149 13.74 7.48 -15.78
N GLU A 150 13.77 7.74 -14.50
CA GLU A 150 12.59 8.12 -13.72
C GLU A 150 12.24 9.60 -13.94
N LYS A 151 10.98 9.94 -13.68
CA LYS A 151 10.44 11.30 -13.76
C LYS A 151 11.23 12.31 -12.91
N ASP A 152 11.73 11.87 -11.76
CA ASP A 152 12.49 12.72 -10.83
C ASP A 152 13.98 12.82 -11.21
N GLY A 153 14.36 12.33 -12.40
CA GLY A 153 15.70 12.47 -12.97
C GLY A 153 16.69 11.39 -12.56
N LYS A 154 16.29 10.42 -11.71
CA LYS A 154 17.13 9.28 -11.35
C LYS A 154 17.29 8.35 -12.56
N GLN A 155 18.52 7.90 -12.81
CA GLN A 155 18.85 7.05 -13.95
C GLN A 155 19.45 5.74 -13.48
N TRP A 156 18.98 4.65 -14.07
CA TRP A 156 19.42 3.29 -13.79
C TRP A 156 20.03 2.67 -15.05
N HIS A 157 21.11 1.93 -14.84
CA HIS A 157 21.82 1.22 -15.90
C HIS A 157 21.89 -0.26 -15.53
N PHE A 158 21.47 -1.11 -16.45
CA PHE A 158 21.53 -2.56 -16.27
C PHE A 158 22.29 -3.17 -17.43
N GLU A 159 23.17 -4.13 -17.12
CA GLU A 159 23.79 -4.99 -18.11
C GLU A 159 23.24 -6.39 -17.88
N MET A 160 22.77 -7.04 -18.94
CA MET A 160 22.18 -8.37 -18.86
C MET A 160 22.78 -9.25 -19.94
N ASP A 161 23.14 -10.47 -19.58
CA ASP A 161 23.41 -11.51 -20.56
C ASP A 161 22.09 -12.05 -21.17
N HIS A 162 22.19 -12.98 -22.11
CA HIS A 162 21.02 -13.57 -22.76
C HIS A 162 20.07 -14.26 -21.77
N GLY A 163 20.60 -14.99 -20.79
CA GLY A 163 19.80 -15.73 -19.81
C GLY A 163 19.07 -14.80 -18.85
N GLU A 164 19.75 -13.74 -18.40
CA GLU A 164 19.19 -12.69 -17.56
C GLU A 164 18.10 -11.90 -18.29
N LEU A 165 18.34 -11.54 -19.57
CA LEU A 165 17.36 -10.84 -20.40
C LEU A 165 16.11 -11.69 -20.66
N HIS A 166 16.29 -12.98 -20.96
CA HIS A 166 15.17 -13.89 -21.14
C HIS A 166 14.34 -14.02 -19.87
N SER A 167 15.00 -14.21 -18.73
CA SER A 167 14.34 -14.29 -17.43
C SER A 167 13.62 -12.98 -17.05
N PHE A 168 14.18 -11.84 -17.46
CA PHE A 168 13.56 -10.54 -17.26
C PHE A 168 12.27 -10.39 -18.09
N LEU A 169 12.30 -10.81 -19.36
CA LEU A 169 11.13 -10.80 -20.25
C LEU A 169 10.00 -11.69 -19.70
N GLU A 170 10.31 -12.93 -19.29
CA GLU A 170 9.32 -13.84 -18.72
C GLU A 170 8.63 -13.25 -17.48
N LYS A 171 9.37 -12.53 -16.64
CA LYS A 171 8.81 -11.83 -15.47
C LYS A 171 7.90 -10.68 -15.88
N MET A 172 8.28 -9.92 -16.91
CA MET A 172 7.42 -8.84 -17.43
C MET A 172 6.12 -9.39 -18.01
N ASP A 173 6.18 -10.49 -18.78
CA ASP A 173 5.00 -11.14 -19.34
C ASP A 173 4.07 -11.69 -18.24
N ALA A 174 4.64 -12.28 -17.18
CA ALA A 174 3.87 -12.72 -16.03
C ALA A 174 3.16 -11.56 -15.31
N ILE A 175 3.83 -10.41 -15.17
CA ILE A 175 3.22 -9.19 -14.61
C ILE A 175 2.11 -8.67 -15.54
N GLN A 176 2.34 -8.65 -16.86
CA GLN A 176 1.33 -8.21 -17.83
C GLN A 176 0.08 -9.10 -17.77
N ALA A 177 0.26 -10.42 -17.73
CA ALA A 177 -0.85 -11.37 -17.62
C ALA A 177 -1.66 -11.18 -16.32
N GLN A 178 -1.02 -10.80 -15.21
CA GLN A 178 -1.70 -10.46 -13.97
C GLN A 178 -2.47 -9.15 -14.08
N LEU A 179 -1.91 -8.13 -14.74
CA LEU A 179 -2.60 -6.85 -14.97
C LEU A 179 -3.82 -7.03 -15.89
N ASP A 180 -3.71 -7.85 -16.93
CA ASP A 180 -4.80 -8.13 -17.86
C ASP A 180 -5.96 -8.85 -17.18
N GLN A 181 -5.71 -9.67 -16.15
CA GLN A 181 -6.77 -10.29 -15.33
C GLN A 181 -7.48 -9.30 -14.40
N LEU A 182 -6.82 -8.19 -14.07
CA LEU A 182 -7.37 -7.13 -13.21
C LEU A 182 -8.04 -6.01 -14.02
N ALA A 183 -7.80 -5.94 -15.34
CA ALA A 183 -8.47 -5.03 -16.24
C ALA A 183 -9.85 -5.61 -16.65
N PRO A 184 -10.96 -4.86 -16.49
CA PRO A 184 -12.30 -5.32 -16.88
C PRO A 184 -12.48 -5.42 -18.40
#